data_AF-A0AA95F1J9-F1
#
_entry.id   AF-A0AA95F1J9-F1
#
_cell.length_a   1.000
_cell.length_b   1.000
_cell.length_c   1.000
_cell.angle_alpha   90.00
_cell.angle_beta   90.00
_cell.angle_gamma   90.00
#
_symmetry.space_group_name_H-M   'P 1'
#
loop_
_entity.id
_entity.type
_entity.pdbx_description
1 polymer ?
#
loop_
_entity_poly.entity_id
_entity_poly.type
_entity_poly.pdbx_seq_one_letter_code
_entity_poly.pdbx_strand_id
1 'polypeptide(L)'
;MSLVNAAIRQLQDAPFPDFITRPAIDSLVSEARRRLDRDGPHDQAAFAREMARRAVAEHTAAANDQHYELPPEFFQICLGARLKYSCCLYGDGAETLDQAEEKALAETCAHAELADGQTILELGCGCGWGSLSLWMAERYPAARITAVSNSHSQRGHIEAQARARGLTNLTVVTCDMNDFQTEAGAFDRIVSVEMFEHMANWRALLTRARGWLKPDGRMFIHVFTHRDAPYRFDHTDSGDFIAQHFFTGGIMPSRGLIRQFPDLFEVEQAWTWSGAHYARTANDWLANMDRNAERVAVLMRETYGRDAALWTRRWRRFYLATAGLFGNDGGRTWAVSHYLLKPAGEGLS
;
A
#
# COMPACT_ATOMS: atom_id res chain seq x y z
N MET A 1 -16.21 8.16 26.28
CA MET A 1 -16.65 8.07 24.87
C MET A 1 -18.05 8.68 24.78
N SER A 2 -18.23 9.74 23.99
CA SER A 2 -19.51 10.47 23.87
C SER A 2 -20.60 9.58 23.23
N LEU A 3 -21.84 9.68 23.70
CA LEU A 3 -23.03 9.02 23.13
C LEU A 3 -23.18 9.30 21.62
N VAL A 4 -22.72 10.46 21.17
CA VAL A 4 -22.69 10.85 19.75
C VAL A 4 -21.75 9.95 18.94
N ASN A 5 -20.57 9.62 19.48
CA ASN A 5 -19.61 8.74 18.80
C ASN A 5 -20.11 7.30 18.73
N ALA A 6 -20.90 6.85 19.72
CA ALA A 6 -21.53 5.53 19.69
C ALA A 6 -22.64 5.44 18.63
N ALA A 7 -23.45 6.50 18.48
CA ALA A 7 -24.49 6.58 17.45
C ALA A 7 -23.91 6.66 16.02
N ILE A 8 -22.83 7.42 15.83
CA ILE A 8 -22.09 7.50 14.55
C ILE A 8 -21.51 6.13 14.20
N ARG A 9 -20.91 5.41 15.16
CA ARG A 9 -20.40 4.05 14.93
C ARG A 9 -21.50 3.05 14.61
N GLN A 10 -22.65 3.12 15.28
CA GLN A 10 -23.79 2.26 14.94
C GLN A 10 -24.36 2.54 13.55
N LEU A 11 -24.43 3.81 13.15
CA LEU A 11 -24.85 4.19 11.80
C LEU A 11 -23.81 3.78 10.76
N GLN A 12 -22.52 3.89 11.08
CA GLN A 12 -21.44 3.34 10.27
C GLN A 12 -21.59 1.81 10.18
N ASP A 13 -21.87 1.08 11.24
CA ASP A 13 -21.90 -0.39 11.18
C ASP A 13 -23.20 -0.99 10.60
N ALA A 14 -24.13 -0.13 10.15
CA ALA A 14 -25.42 -0.50 9.58
C ALA A 14 -25.31 -1.13 8.18
N PRO A 15 -26.17 -2.13 7.85
CA PRO A 15 -26.19 -2.81 6.56
C PRO A 15 -26.90 -1.97 5.50
N PHE A 16 -26.21 -0.96 4.96
CA PHE A 16 -26.74 -0.21 3.82
C PHE A 16 -26.45 -0.93 2.50
N PRO A 17 -27.44 -1.04 1.59
CA PRO A 17 -27.21 -1.54 0.23
C PRO A 17 -26.17 -0.71 -0.52
N ASP A 18 -25.45 -1.34 -1.44
CA ASP A 18 -24.41 -0.69 -2.25
C ASP A 18 -24.92 0.52 -3.04
N PHE A 19 -26.18 0.48 -3.51
CA PHE A 19 -26.78 1.59 -4.24
C PHE A 19 -27.02 2.83 -3.37
N ILE A 20 -27.01 2.69 -2.05
CA ILE A 20 -27.05 3.81 -1.09
C ILE A 20 -25.63 4.19 -0.68
N THR A 21 -24.78 3.18 -0.42
CA THR A 21 -23.42 3.38 0.09
C THR A 21 -22.50 4.05 -0.95
N ARG A 22 -22.58 3.68 -2.23
CA ARG A 22 -21.73 4.26 -3.29
C ARG A 22 -21.97 5.77 -3.47
N PRO A 23 -23.20 6.28 -3.68
CA PRO A 23 -23.43 7.72 -3.78
C PRO A 23 -23.03 8.50 -2.52
N ALA A 24 -23.21 7.91 -1.34
CA ALA A 24 -22.80 8.54 -0.08
C ALA A 24 -21.27 8.70 0.00
N ILE A 25 -20.51 7.65 -0.35
CA ILE A 25 -19.04 7.70 -0.44
C ILE A 25 -18.62 8.75 -1.47
N ASP A 26 -19.21 8.73 -2.66
CA ASP A 26 -18.87 9.68 -3.73
C ASP A 26 -19.10 11.13 -3.30
N SER A 27 -20.17 11.39 -2.55
CA SER A 27 -20.47 12.71 -1.99
C SER A 27 -19.42 13.14 -0.95
N LEU A 28 -19.09 12.26 0.01
CA LEU A 28 -18.09 12.53 1.04
C LEU A 28 -16.70 12.76 0.44
N VAL A 29 -16.29 11.93 -0.51
CA VAL A 29 -15.02 12.08 -1.22
C VAL A 29 -14.98 13.38 -2.02
N SER A 30 -16.07 13.74 -2.71
CA SER A 30 -16.15 14.99 -3.46
C SER A 30 -16.15 16.22 -2.55
N GLU A 31 -16.70 16.12 -1.35
CA GLU A 31 -16.59 17.16 -0.32
C GLU A 31 -15.16 17.28 0.20
N ALA A 32 -14.51 16.16 0.52
CA ALA A 32 -13.11 16.13 0.93
C ALA A 32 -12.19 16.75 -0.13
N ARG A 33 -12.38 16.40 -1.41
CA ARG A 33 -11.67 17.01 -2.54
C ARG A 33 -11.86 18.53 -2.56
N ARG A 34 -13.12 18.99 -2.52
CA ARG A 34 -13.44 20.43 -2.54
C ARG A 34 -12.85 21.19 -1.35
N ARG A 35 -12.78 20.55 -0.18
CA ARG A 35 -12.10 21.11 1.00
C ARG A 35 -10.60 21.26 0.73
N LEU A 36 -9.94 20.20 0.29
CA LEU A 36 -8.51 20.22 -0.04
C LEU A 36 -8.16 21.21 -1.16
N ASP A 37 -9.01 21.33 -2.19
CA ASP A 37 -8.83 22.32 -3.27
C ASP A 37 -8.99 23.77 -2.77
N ARG A 38 -9.91 24.01 -1.82
CA ARG A 38 -10.14 25.34 -1.24
C ARG A 38 -9.03 25.78 -0.31
N ASP A 39 -8.40 24.85 0.40
CA ASP A 39 -7.37 25.15 1.40
C ASP A 39 -6.04 25.62 0.79
N GLY A 40 -5.96 25.80 -0.53
CA GLY A 40 -4.87 26.50 -1.23
C GLY A 40 -3.58 25.68 -1.31
N PRO A 41 -2.49 26.19 -1.91
CA PRO A 41 -1.33 25.36 -2.19
C PRO A 41 -0.76 24.79 -0.89
N HIS A 42 -0.80 23.47 -0.77
CA HIS A 42 -0.35 22.76 0.41
C HIS A 42 1.18 22.84 0.49
N ASP A 43 1.71 23.33 1.61
CA ASP A 43 3.16 23.40 1.83
C ASP A 43 3.71 22.00 2.13
N GLN A 44 4.10 21.31 1.06
CA GLN A 44 4.67 19.96 1.12
C GLN A 44 5.99 19.93 1.92
N ALA A 45 6.75 21.03 1.90
CA ALA A 45 7.98 21.15 2.66
C ALA A 45 7.69 21.29 4.17
N ALA A 46 6.66 22.05 4.55
CA ALA A 46 6.19 22.10 5.93
C ALA A 46 5.70 20.74 6.41
N PHE A 47 4.92 20.03 5.59
CA PHE A 47 4.49 18.67 5.90
C PHE A 47 5.70 17.75 6.12
N ALA A 48 6.67 17.73 5.21
CA ALA A 48 7.89 16.94 5.34
C ALA A 48 8.67 17.27 6.64
N ARG A 49 8.76 18.55 7.03
CA ARG A 49 9.39 18.99 8.29
C ARG A 49 8.62 18.55 9.54
N GLU A 50 7.30 18.57 9.50
CA GLU A 50 6.46 18.07 10.61
C GLU A 50 6.66 16.57 10.79
N MET A 51 6.58 15.82 9.68
CA MET A 51 6.74 14.37 9.67
C MET A 51 8.12 13.92 10.14
N ALA A 52 9.17 14.72 9.90
CA ALA A 52 10.52 14.45 10.38
C ALA A 52 10.65 14.46 11.92
N ARG A 53 9.70 15.05 12.65
CA ARG A 53 9.68 15.09 14.13
C ARG A 53 9.01 13.87 14.76
N ARG A 54 8.45 12.97 13.95
CA ARG A 54 7.72 11.78 14.38
C ARG A 54 8.57 10.52 14.27
N ALA A 55 8.08 9.41 14.84
CA ALA A 55 8.67 8.08 14.63
C ALA A 55 8.57 7.64 13.16
N VAL A 56 9.39 6.67 12.73
CA VAL A 56 9.37 6.17 11.33
C VAL A 56 8.02 5.56 11.01
N ALA A 57 7.50 4.71 11.88
CA ALA A 57 6.12 4.26 11.84
C ALA A 57 5.45 4.43 13.21
N GLU A 58 4.33 5.14 13.24
CA GLU A 58 3.47 5.25 14.42
C GLU A 58 2.43 4.11 14.38
N HIS A 59 2.17 3.44 15.51
CA HIS A 59 1.13 2.40 15.64
C HIS A 59 1.31 1.12 14.79
N THR A 60 2.54 0.64 14.57
CA THR A 60 2.83 -0.58 13.77
C THR A 60 2.11 -1.83 14.26
N ALA A 61 1.98 -2.02 15.57
CA ALA A 61 1.26 -3.15 16.15
C ALA A 61 -0.26 -3.09 15.87
N ALA A 62 -0.88 -1.91 16.00
CA ALA A 62 -2.32 -1.76 15.79
C ALA A 62 -2.71 -1.88 14.29
N ALA A 63 -1.86 -1.41 13.38
CA ALA A 63 -2.08 -1.58 11.94
C ALA A 63 -2.01 -3.06 11.51
N ASN A 64 -1.12 -3.84 12.14
CA ASN A 64 -0.98 -5.27 11.90
C ASN A 64 -2.17 -6.08 12.38
N ASP A 65 -2.63 -5.82 13.61
CA ASP A 65 -3.80 -6.47 14.19
C ASP A 65 -5.07 -6.12 13.38
N GLN A 66 -5.15 -4.93 12.78
CA GLN A 66 -6.33 -4.50 12.01
C GLN A 66 -6.42 -5.08 10.58
N HIS A 67 -5.30 -5.36 9.89
CA HIS A 67 -5.31 -5.79 8.48
C HIS A 67 -4.98 -7.26 8.24
N TYR A 68 -4.17 -7.88 9.10
CA TYR A 68 -3.56 -9.18 8.81
C TYR A 68 -4.02 -10.30 9.76
N GLU A 69 -5.08 -10.06 10.55
CA GLU A 69 -5.75 -11.08 11.35
C GLU A 69 -6.53 -12.12 10.50
N LEU A 70 -6.85 -11.80 9.24
CA LEU A 70 -7.52 -12.74 8.35
C LEU A 70 -6.58 -13.84 7.84
N PRO A 71 -7.07 -15.08 7.73
CA PRO A 71 -6.28 -16.18 7.20
C PRO A 71 -5.87 -15.92 5.74
N PRO A 72 -4.72 -16.47 5.28
CA PRO A 72 -4.26 -16.32 3.89
C PRO A 72 -5.32 -16.70 2.85
N GLU A 73 -6.20 -17.65 3.20
CA GLU A 73 -7.29 -18.11 2.34
C GLU A 73 -8.27 -17.00 1.96
N PHE A 74 -8.56 -16.04 2.85
CA PHE A 74 -9.42 -14.91 2.52
C PHE A 74 -8.83 -14.08 1.37
N PHE A 75 -7.53 -13.85 1.41
CA PHE A 75 -6.82 -13.11 0.37
C PHE A 75 -6.71 -13.92 -0.92
N GLN A 76 -6.58 -15.25 -0.84
CA GLN A 76 -6.65 -16.12 -2.03
C GLN A 76 -8.01 -16.11 -2.73
N ILE A 77 -9.09 -15.86 -1.99
CA ILE A 77 -10.43 -15.75 -2.56
C ILE A 77 -10.65 -14.37 -3.20
N CYS A 78 -10.19 -13.31 -2.55
CA CYS A 78 -10.50 -11.94 -2.96
C CYS A 78 -9.52 -11.38 -4.00
N LEU A 79 -8.23 -11.69 -3.86
CA LEU A 79 -7.17 -11.19 -4.74
C LEU A 79 -7.02 -12.08 -5.99
N GLY A 80 -6.14 -11.68 -6.91
CA GLY A 80 -5.81 -12.51 -8.07
C GLY A 80 -4.76 -13.59 -7.74
N ALA A 81 -4.35 -14.33 -8.76
CA ALA A 81 -3.45 -15.47 -8.64
C ALA A 81 -2.08 -15.16 -7.99
N ARG A 82 -1.62 -13.90 -8.08
CA ARG A 82 -0.35 -13.46 -7.48
C ARG A 82 -0.56 -12.89 -6.07
N LEU A 83 -1.80 -12.77 -5.57
CA LEU A 83 -2.16 -12.22 -4.26
C LEU A 83 -1.70 -10.77 -4.06
N LYS A 84 -1.74 -9.97 -5.13
CA LYS A 84 -1.25 -8.60 -5.08
C LYS A 84 -2.27 -7.72 -4.37
N TYR A 85 -1.97 -7.28 -3.15
CA TYR A 85 -2.82 -6.41 -2.35
C TYR A 85 -2.42 -4.93 -2.50
N SER A 86 -2.33 -4.49 -3.76
CA SER A 86 -2.00 -3.11 -4.16
C SER A 86 -2.54 -2.86 -5.58
N CYS A 87 -2.59 -1.61 -6.02
CA CYS A 87 -3.16 -1.20 -7.31
C CYS A 87 -2.65 -2.03 -8.51
N CYS A 88 -3.56 -2.66 -9.26
CA CYS A 88 -3.23 -3.39 -10.49
C CYS A 88 -3.25 -2.45 -11.69
N LEU A 89 -2.69 -2.89 -12.82
CA LEU A 89 -2.61 -2.08 -14.04
C LEU A 89 -3.47 -2.73 -15.12
N TYR A 90 -4.39 -1.95 -15.67
CA TYR A 90 -5.28 -2.38 -16.75
C TYR A 90 -4.93 -1.60 -18.01
N GLY A 91 -4.79 -2.27 -19.15
CA GLY A 91 -4.74 -1.67 -20.48
C GLY A 91 -6.15 -1.51 -21.04
N ASP A 92 -6.53 -2.39 -21.97
CA ASP A 92 -7.62 -2.16 -22.92
C ASP A 92 -9.03 -2.44 -22.36
N GLY A 93 -9.15 -2.68 -21.05
CA GLY A 93 -10.44 -2.86 -20.40
C GLY A 93 -10.94 -4.32 -20.36
N ALA A 94 -10.45 -5.21 -21.22
CA ALA A 94 -10.87 -6.61 -21.29
C ALA A 94 -10.09 -7.57 -20.37
N GLU A 95 -9.06 -7.09 -19.67
CA GLU A 95 -8.20 -7.95 -18.86
C GLU A 95 -8.91 -8.47 -17.60
N THR A 96 -8.57 -9.69 -17.21
CA THR A 96 -8.95 -10.25 -15.90
C THR A 96 -8.09 -9.64 -14.79
N LEU A 97 -8.52 -9.80 -13.52
CA LEU A 97 -7.73 -9.36 -12.37
C LEU A 97 -6.32 -9.99 -12.38
N ASP A 98 -6.21 -11.28 -12.70
CA ASP A 98 -4.92 -11.98 -12.76
C ASP A 98 -3.97 -11.39 -13.81
N GLN A 99 -4.51 -11.03 -14.99
CA GLN A 99 -3.74 -10.38 -16.04
C GLN A 99 -3.30 -8.96 -15.62
N ALA A 100 -4.17 -8.25 -14.91
CA ALA A 100 -3.87 -6.92 -14.40
C ALA A 100 -2.81 -6.94 -13.28
N GLU A 101 -2.82 -7.97 -12.43
CA GLU A 101 -1.77 -8.20 -11.42
C GLU A 101 -0.42 -8.45 -12.09
N GLU A 102 -0.36 -9.39 -13.03
CA GLU A 102 0.87 -9.75 -13.75
C GLU A 102 1.45 -8.54 -14.49
N LYS A 103 0.59 -7.76 -15.17
CA LYS A 103 0.98 -6.54 -15.86
C LYS A 103 1.50 -5.47 -14.90
N ALA A 104 0.86 -5.28 -13.75
CA ALA A 104 1.32 -4.34 -12.74
C ALA A 104 2.69 -4.71 -12.17
N LEU A 105 2.93 -5.99 -11.91
CA LEU A 105 4.21 -6.50 -11.41
C LEU A 105 5.30 -6.32 -12.46
N ALA A 106 5.03 -6.68 -13.71
CA ALA A 106 5.97 -6.48 -14.82
C ALA A 106 6.35 -5.00 -15.00
N GLU A 107 5.35 -4.11 -15.00
CA GLU A 107 5.55 -2.67 -15.14
C GLU A 107 6.30 -2.08 -13.93
N THR A 108 6.04 -2.57 -12.72
CA THR A 108 6.77 -2.18 -11.51
C THR A 108 8.25 -2.57 -11.61
N CYS A 109 8.54 -3.80 -12.06
CA CYS A 109 9.91 -4.26 -12.24
C CYS A 109 10.65 -3.52 -13.37
N ALA A 110 9.93 -3.16 -14.45
CA ALA A 110 10.46 -2.35 -15.53
C ALA A 110 10.82 -0.93 -15.06
N HIS A 111 9.92 -0.26 -14.35
CA HIS A 111 10.19 1.08 -13.80
C HIS A 111 11.28 1.09 -12.72
N ALA A 112 11.43 0.00 -11.98
CA ALA A 112 12.50 -0.18 -11.01
C ALA A 112 13.85 -0.59 -11.66
N GLU A 113 13.89 -0.77 -12.98
CA GLU A 113 15.07 -1.21 -13.75
C GLU A 113 15.71 -2.47 -13.14
N LEU A 114 14.86 -3.46 -12.82
CA LEU A 114 15.32 -4.72 -12.25
C LEU A 114 15.91 -5.62 -13.32
N ALA A 115 17.08 -6.19 -13.02
CA ALA A 115 17.81 -7.09 -13.89
C ALA A 115 18.28 -8.34 -13.14
N ASP A 116 18.46 -9.43 -13.88
CA ASP A 116 18.95 -10.67 -13.32
C ASP A 116 20.39 -10.51 -12.80
N GLY A 117 20.71 -11.14 -11.67
CA GLY A 117 22.00 -11.01 -10.99
C GLY A 117 22.14 -9.84 -10.01
N GLN A 118 21.11 -8.99 -9.87
CA GLN A 118 21.10 -7.91 -8.88
C GLN A 118 20.77 -8.40 -7.46
N THR A 119 21.23 -7.66 -6.45
CA THR A 119 20.78 -7.81 -5.06
C THR A 119 19.68 -6.81 -4.76
N ILE A 120 18.47 -7.30 -4.50
CA ILE A 120 17.24 -6.52 -4.40
C ILE A 120 16.70 -6.59 -2.98
N LEU A 121 16.37 -5.44 -2.40
CA LEU A 121 15.66 -5.32 -1.13
C LEU A 121 14.22 -4.87 -1.38
N GLU A 122 13.25 -5.68 -0.97
CA GLU A 122 11.85 -5.31 -0.97
C GLU A 122 11.42 -4.85 0.43
N LEU A 123 11.03 -3.59 0.54
CA LEU A 123 10.51 -2.99 1.76
C LEU A 123 8.98 -3.04 1.74
N GLY A 124 8.39 -3.71 2.73
CA GLY A 124 6.93 -3.75 2.90
C GLY A 124 6.26 -4.86 2.09
N CYS A 125 6.85 -6.05 2.07
CA CYS A 125 6.28 -7.24 1.42
C CYS A 125 4.87 -7.62 1.94
N GLY A 126 4.43 -6.99 3.04
CA GLY A 126 3.10 -7.17 3.62
C GLY A 126 1.92 -6.64 2.80
N CYS A 127 2.15 -5.83 1.78
CA CYS A 127 1.11 -5.35 0.87
C CYS A 127 0.79 -6.35 -0.27
N GLY A 128 1.15 -7.63 -0.12
CA GLY A 128 0.80 -8.61 -1.16
C GLY A 128 1.17 -10.06 -0.92
N TRP A 129 1.35 -10.53 0.33
CA TRP A 129 1.65 -11.95 0.60
C TRP A 129 2.83 -12.52 -0.23
N GLY A 130 3.81 -11.67 -0.56
CA GLY A 130 4.95 -11.99 -1.43
C GLY A 130 4.69 -11.98 -2.93
N SER A 131 3.64 -11.32 -3.41
CA SER A 131 3.31 -11.20 -4.83
C SER A 131 4.50 -10.75 -5.67
N LEU A 132 5.15 -9.65 -5.29
CA LEU A 132 6.32 -9.12 -5.97
C LEU A 132 7.56 -9.98 -5.70
N SER A 133 7.83 -10.38 -4.45
CA SER A 133 9.01 -11.17 -4.11
C SER A 133 9.08 -12.50 -4.86
N LEU A 134 7.95 -13.22 -4.91
CA LEU A 134 7.84 -14.50 -5.61
C LEU A 134 7.92 -14.30 -7.12
N TRP A 135 7.33 -13.23 -7.65
CA TRP A 135 7.40 -12.90 -9.07
C TRP A 135 8.84 -12.58 -9.51
N MET A 136 9.54 -11.73 -8.74
CA MET A 136 10.94 -11.41 -9.00
C MET A 136 11.82 -12.65 -8.89
N ALA A 137 11.60 -13.49 -7.88
CA ALA A 137 12.38 -14.69 -7.67
C ALA A 137 12.21 -15.71 -8.81
N GLU A 138 11.00 -15.82 -9.37
CA GLU A 138 10.71 -16.65 -10.54
C GLU A 138 11.34 -16.08 -11.82
N ARG A 139 11.30 -14.75 -12.00
CA ARG A 139 11.74 -14.10 -13.25
C ARG A 139 13.25 -13.87 -13.33
N TYR A 140 13.91 -13.73 -12.18
CA TYR A 140 15.33 -13.41 -12.04
C TYR A 140 16.05 -14.46 -11.18
N PRO A 141 16.38 -15.64 -11.75
CA PRO A 141 16.92 -16.76 -10.99
C PRO A 141 18.33 -16.51 -10.41
N ALA A 142 19.12 -15.61 -11.01
CA ALA A 142 20.45 -15.25 -10.53
C ALA A 142 20.44 -14.04 -9.57
N ALA A 143 19.34 -13.29 -9.49
CA ALA A 143 19.19 -12.22 -8.52
C ALA A 143 19.11 -12.75 -7.09
N ARG A 144 19.40 -11.90 -6.10
CA ARG A 144 19.24 -12.20 -4.66
C ARG A 144 18.22 -11.26 -4.07
N ILE A 145 17.08 -11.77 -3.61
CA ILE A 145 15.97 -10.96 -3.13
C ILE A 145 15.86 -11.11 -1.62
N THR A 146 15.88 -9.98 -0.92
CA THR A 146 15.58 -9.91 0.51
C THR A 146 14.27 -9.16 0.69
N ALA A 147 13.25 -9.82 1.21
CA ALA A 147 11.95 -9.22 1.48
C ALA A 147 11.79 -8.98 2.99
N VAL A 148 11.38 -7.76 3.38
CA VAL A 148 11.13 -7.42 4.78
C VAL A 148 9.62 -7.30 5.01
N SER A 149 9.12 -8.06 5.99
CA SER A 149 7.74 -7.98 6.48
C SER A 149 7.75 -7.85 8.00
N ASN A 150 6.71 -7.23 8.57
CA ASN A 150 6.49 -7.17 10.00
C ASN A 150 5.63 -8.34 10.52
N SER A 151 5.10 -9.19 9.63
CA SER A 151 4.19 -10.28 9.97
C SER A 151 4.84 -11.66 9.82
N HIS A 152 4.75 -12.47 10.88
CA HIS A 152 5.23 -13.86 10.88
C HIS A 152 4.38 -14.77 9.98
N SER A 153 3.07 -14.55 9.88
CA SER A 153 2.17 -15.38 9.07
C SER A 153 2.46 -15.21 7.57
N GLN A 154 2.74 -13.99 7.14
CA GLN A 154 3.14 -13.67 5.77
C GLN A 154 4.46 -14.34 5.41
N ARG A 155 5.47 -14.22 6.29
CA ARG A 155 6.75 -14.93 6.09
C ARG A 155 6.54 -16.43 5.88
N GLY A 156 5.75 -17.07 6.75
CA GLY A 156 5.47 -18.49 6.64
C GLY A 156 4.83 -18.87 5.30
N HIS A 157 3.88 -18.06 4.82
CA HIS A 157 3.23 -18.26 3.53
C HIS A 157 4.22 -18.11 2.36
N ILE A 158 5.01 -17.04 2.35
CA ILE A 158 5.94 -16.72 1.26
C ILE A 158 7.02 -17.79 1.16
N GLU A 159 7.62 -18.19 2.28
CA GLU A 159 8.63 -19.25 2.30
C GLU A 159 8.04 -20.60 1.87
N ALA A 160 6.78 -20.90 2.21
CA ALA A 160 6.11 -22.10 1.75
C ALA A 160 5.89 -22.08 0.22
N GLN A 161 5.45 -20.95 -0.33
CA GLN A 161 5.29 -20.77 -1.77
C GLN A 161 6.64 -20.83 -2.51
N ALA A 162 7.68 -20.21 -1.96
CA ALA A 162 9.02 -20.26 -2.52
C ALA A 162 9.55 -21.70 -2.57
N ARG A 163 9.40 -22.47 -1.47
CA ARG A 163 9.77 -23.89 -1.44
C ARG A 163 8.96 -24.73 -2.43
N ALA A 164 7.65 -24.53 -2.51
CA ALA A 164 6.78 -25.26 -3.44
C ALA A 164 7.16 -25.03 -4.91
N ARG A 165 7.71 -23.84 -5.23
CA ARG A 165 8.16 -23.46 -6.57
C ARG A 165 9.66 -23.71 -6.81
N GLY A 166 10.40 -24.20 -5.81
CA GLY A 166 11.84 -24.44 -5.91
C GLY A 166 12.71 -23.18 -5.94
N LEU A 167 12.19 -22.04 -5.47
CA LEU A 167 12.89 -20.76 -5.48
C LEU A 167 13.89 -20.71 -4.31
N THR A 168 15.17 -20.53 -4.63
CA THR A 168 16.28 -20.52 -3.65
C THR A 168 16.93 -19.14 -3.47
N ASN A 169 16.49 -18.18 -4.26
CA ASN A 169 17.00 -16.81 -4.35
C ASN A 169 16.24 -15.79 -3.49
N LEU A 170 15.24 -16.22 -2.72
CA LEU A 170 14.41 -15.37 -1.87
C LEU A 170 14.68 -15.61 -0.38
N THR A 171 15.01 -14.54 0.34
CA THR A 171 15.12 -14.52 1.81
C THR A 171 14.07 -13.60 2.39
N VAL A 172 13.29 -14.07 3.37
CA VAL A 172 12.26 -13.26 4.03
C VAL A 172 12.68 -12.96 5.48
N VAL A 173 12.76 -11.68 5.81
CA VAL A 173 13.13 -11.19 7.15
C VAL A 173 11.89 -10.63 7.83
N THR A 174 11.61 -11.11 9.04
CA THR A 174 10.55 -10.55 9.87
C THR A 174 11.14 -9.50 10.81
N CYS A 175 10.83 -8.22 10.59
CA CYS A 175 11.34 -7.11 11.39
C CYS A 175 10.42 -5.89 11.29
N ASP A 176 10.29 -5.12 12.37
CA ASP A 176 9.67 -3.79 12.32
C ASP A 176 10.63 -2.83 11.60
N MET A 177 10.11 -1.99 10.71
CA MET A 177 10.91 -1.02 9.96
C MET A 177 11.58 0.03 10.87
N ASN A 178 11.03 0.27 12.06
CA ASN A 178 11.64 1.15 13.07
C ASN A 178 13.01 0.64 13.51
N ASP A 179 13.19 -0.68 13.58
CA ASP A 179 14.40 -1.35 14.09
C ASP A 179 15.24 -2.03 13.00
N PHE A 180 14.69 -2.18 11.79
CA PHE A 180 15.39 -2.84 10.70
C PHE A 180 16.68 -2.12 10.33
N GLN A 181 17.78 -2.86 10.41
CA GLN A 181 19.11 -2.49 9.96
C GLN A 181 19.69 -3.61 9.12
N THR A 182 20.42 -3.23 8.08
CA THR A 182 21.12 -4.17 7.19
C THR A 182 22.47 -3.58 6.81
N GLU A 183 23.29 -4.39 6.15
CA GLU A 183 24.64 -4.02 5.72
C GLU A 183 24.63 -2.80 4.80
N ALA A 184 25.57 -1.89 5.02
CA ALA A 184 25.72 -0.70 4.19
C ALA A 184 26.23 -1.09 2.79
N GLY A 185 25.65 -0.51 1.74
CA GLY A 185 26.07 -0.79 0.36
C GLY A 185 25.81 -2.22 -0.13
N ALA A 186 24.87 -2.94 0.47
CA ALA A 186 24.60 -4.34 0.09
C ALA A 186 23.72 -4.48 -1.15
N PHE A 187 22.85 -3.49 -1.44
CA PHE A 187 21.78 -3.65 -2.43
C PHE A 187 22.01 -2.81 -3.70
N ASP A 188 21.79 -3.44 -4.86
CA ASP A 188 21.76 -2.77 -6.17
C ASP A 188 20.42 -2.05 -6.38
N ARG A 189 19.33 -2.60 -5.84
CA ARG A 189 17.97 -2.06 -5.97
C ARG A 189 17.22 -2.15 -4.65
N ILE A 190 16.52 -1.09 -4.28
CA ILE A 190 15.50 -1.11 -3.23
C ILE A 190 14.15 -0.88 -3.89
N VAL A 191 13.16 -1.70 -3.56
CA VAL A 191 11.80 -1.59 -4.10
C VAL A 191 10.84 -1.50 -2.93
N SER A 192 9.90 -0.54 -2.98
CA SER A 192 8.83 -0.41 -1.99
C SER A 192 7.49 -0.24 -2.70
N VAL A 193 6.50 -1.03 -2.29
CA VAL A 193 5.15 -1.02 -2.85
C VAL A 193 4.12 -0.81 -1.76
N GLU A 194 3.39 0.32 -1.83
CA GLU A 194 2.32 0.73 -0.92
C GLU A 194 2.68 0.60 0.58
N MET A 195 3.92 0.90 0.94
CA MET A 195 4.41 0.87 2.32
C MET A 195 4.57 2.26 2.93
N PHE A 196 5.01 3.23 2.14
CA PHE A 196 5.37 4.58 2.61
C PHE A 196 4.18 5.36 3.18
N GLU A 197 2.96 4.94 2.87
CA GLU A 197 1.70 5.49 3.35
C GLU A 197 1.44 5.13 4.82
N HIS A 198 2.08 4.07 5.31
CA HIS A 198 2.08 3.71 6.73
C HIS A 198 3.25 4.36 7.50
N MET A 199 4.17 5.01 6.79
CA MET A 199 5.37 5.60 7.38
C MET A 199 5.15 7.09 7.61
N ALA A 200 5.39 7.53 8.84
CA ALA A 200 5.30 8.93 9.20
C ALA A 200 6.59 9.64 8.76
N ASN A 201 7.75 9.21 9.27
CA ASN A 201 9.03 9.88 9.03
C ASN A 201 9.75 9.35 7.77
N TRP A 202 9.39 9.89 6.61
CA TRP A 202 10.03 9.55 5.33
C TRP A 202 11.52 9.89 5.31
N ARG A 203 11.94 11.02 5.92
CA ARG A 203 13.35 11.45 5.91
C ARG A 203 14.26 10.41 6.57
N ALA A 204 13.87 9.93 7.75
CA ALA A 204 14.64 8.92 8.48
C ALA A 204 14.73 7.60 7.69
N LEU A 205 13.61 7.14 7.10
CA LEU A 205 13.59 5.93 6.29
C LEU A 205 14.44 6.07 5.01
N LEU A 206 14.32 7.18 4.30
CA LEU A 206 15.12 7.47 3.11
C LEU A 206 16.61 7.57 3.45
N THR A 207 16.97 8.14 4.60
CA THR A 207 18.37 8.19 5.06
C THR A 207 18.94 6.78 5.27
N ARG A 208 18.15 5.89 5.89
CA ARG A 208 18.54 4.48 6.07
C ARG A 208 18.63 3.75 4.73
N ALA A 209 17.63 3.90 3.86
CA ALA A 209 17.60 3.30 2.54
C ALA A 209 18.80 3.72 1.67
N ARG A 210 19.19 5.01 1.74
CA ARG A 210 20.42 5.50 1.08
C ARG A 210 21.67 4.77 1.58
N GLY A 211 21.77 4.50 2.89
CA GLY A 211 22.89 3.76 3.47
C GLY A 211 22.97 2.30 3.03
N TRP A 212 21.83 1.66 2.73
CA TRP A 212 21.76 0.26 2.28
C TRP A 212 22.09 0.10 0.79
N LEU A 213 21.94 1.16 0.00
CA LEU A 213 22.23 1.15 -1.43
C LEU A 213 23.72 1.21 -1.73
N LYS A 214 24.13 0.49 -2.78
CA LYS A 214 25.42 0.70 -3.45
C LYS A 214 25.47 2.11 -4.08
N PRO A 215 26.67 2.64 -4.40
CA PRO A 215 26.81 3.95 -5.04
C PRO A 215 25.98 4.12 -6.33
N ASP A 216 25.93 3.07 -7.17
CA ASP A 216 25.11 3.04 -8.40
C ASP A 216 23.72 2.44 -8.20
N GLY A 217 23.33 2.21 -6.95
CA GLY A 217 22.05 1.65 -6.60
C GLY A 217 20.90 2.59 -6.94
N ARG A 218 19.70 2.03 -7.08
CA ARG A 218 18.46 2.81 -7.28
C ARG A 218 17.39 2.37 -6.30
N MET A 219 16.54 3.30 -5.90
CA MET A 219 15.36 3.03 -5.09
C MET A 219 14.11 3.30 -5.91
N PHE A 220 13.17 2.38 -5.90
CA PHE A 220 11.87 2.53 -6.51
C PHE A 220 10.80 2.60 -5.43
N ILE A 221 9.92 3.60 -5.53
CA ILE A 221 8.77 3.78 -4.64
C ILE A 221 7.49 3.76 -5.46
N HIS A 222 6.62 2.81 -5.16
CA HIS A 222 5.22 2.77 -5.56
C HIS A 222 4.38 3.15 -4.37
N VAL A 223 3.62 4.23 -4.52
CA VAL A 223 2.85 4.84 -3.43
C VAL A 223 1.57 5.47 -3.98
N PHE A 224 0.44 5.32 -3.30
CA PHE A 224 -0.75 6.07 -3.66
C PHE A 224 -0.61 7.54 -3.24
N THR A 225 -1.03 8.46 -4.10
CA THR A 225 -0.84 9.89 -3.88
C THR A 225 -2.09 10.69 -4.21
N HIS A 226 -2.22 11.82 -3.53
CA HIS A 226 -3.07 12.91 -3.98
C HIS A 226 -2.29 13.82 -4.94
N ARG A 227 -2.98 14.45 -5.89
CA ARG A 227 -2.42 15.39 -6.87
C ARG A 227 -1.47 16.41 -6.22
N ASP A 228 -1.98 17.20 -5.27
CA ASP A 228 -1.23 18.33 -4.70
C ASP A 228 -1.09 18.32 -3.16
N ALA A 229 -2.07 17.75 -2.43
CA ALA A 229 -2.22 17.87 -0.99
C ALA A 229 -1.73 16.63 -0.22
N PRO A 230 -0.63 16.70 0.55
CA PRO A 230 -0.31 15.68 1.52
C PRO A 230 -1.12 15.91 2.80
N TYR A 231 -1.73 14.86 3.35
CA TYR A 231 -2.46 14.94 4.62
C TYR A 231 -2.32 13.65 5.42
N ARG A 232 -2.59 13.72 6.72
CA ARG A 232 -2.60 12.55 7.60
C ARG A 232 -4.01 12.00 7.71
N PHE A 233 -4.11 10.68 7.83
CA PHE A 233 -5.34 10.04 8.24
C PHE A 233 -5.51 10.23 9.74
N ASP A 234 -6.56 10.96 10.13
CA ASP A 234 -6.83 11.29 11.52
C ASP A 234 -7.77 10.25 12.13
N HIS A 235 -7.20 9.31 12.89
CA HIS A 235 -7.94 8.29 13.63
C HIS A 235 -8.79 8.87 14.78
N THR A 236 -8.58 10.14 15.15
CA THR A 236 -9.38 10.84 16.17
C THR A 236 -10.64 11.47 15.58
N ASP A 237 -10.72 11.65 14.26
CA ASP A 237 -11.94 12.06 13.59
C ASP A 237 -12.91 10.88 13.48
N SER A 238 -13.99 10.94 14.26
CA SER A 238 -15.08 9.96 14.25
C SER A 238 -15.75 9.78 12.86
N GLY A 239 -15.59 10.74 11.95
CA GLY A 239 -16.08 10.71 10.57
C GLY A 239 -15.18 9.96 9.59
N ASP A 240 -13.89 9.78 9.88
CA ASP A 240 -12.94 9.09 8.99
C ASP A 240 -12.89 7.59 9.30
N PHE A 241 -13.89 6.87 8.79
CA PHE A 241 -14.02 5.42 8.94
C PHE A 241 -12.79 4.66 8.39
N ILE A 242 -12.17 5.17 7.33
CA ILE A 242 -10.99 4.56 6.72
C ILE A 242 -9.80 4.73 7.67
N ALA A 243 -9.58 5.93 8.21
CA ALA A 243 -8.52 6.18 9.19
C ALA A 243 -8.69 5.36 10.48
N GLN A 244 -9.93 5.15 10.94
CA GLN A 244 -10.20 4.43 12.19
C GLN A 244 -10.00 2.91 12.11
N HIS A 245 -10.26 2.31 10.95
CA HIS A 245 -10.29 0.86 10.80
C HIS A 245 -9.24 0.30 9.85
N PHE A 246 -8.75 1.12 8.91
CA PHE A 246 -7.87 0.67 7.84
C PHE A 246 -6.58 1.51 7.64
N PHE A 247 -6.49 2.74 8.17
CA PHE A 247 -5.29 3.57 8.01
C PHE A 247 -4.94 4.35 9.27
N THR A 248 -4.95 3.68 10.43
CA THR A 248 -4.63 4.30 11.72
C THR A 248 -3.20 4.86 11.71
N GLY A 249 -3.07 6.19 11.71
CA GLY A 249 -1.77 6.88 11.78
C GLY A 249 -1.04 7.04 10.45
N GLY A 250 -1.61 6.53 9.36
CA GLY A 250 -1.04 6.65 8.01
C GLY A 250 -1.11 8.06 7.43
N ILE A 251 -0.54 8.22 6.24
CA ILE A 251 -0.55 9.46 5.47
C ILE A 251 -1.04 9.21 4.04
N MET A 252 -1.73 10.20 3.48
CA MET A 252 -1.90 10.34 2.05
C MET A 252 -0.82 11.29 1.55
N PRO A 253 0.24 10.81 0.88
CA PRO A 253 1.29 11.68 0.37
C PRO A 253 0.81 12.42 -0.89
N SER A 254 1.48 13.53 -1.23
CA SER A 254 1.26 14.21 -2.50
C SER A 254 2.29 13.78 -3.54
N ARG A 255 1.98 14.03 -4.82
CA ARG A 255 2.89 13.70 -5.93
C ARG A 255 4.25 14.39 -5.85
N GLY A 256 4.34 15.51 -5.15
CA GLY A 256 5.58 16.28 -4.97
C GLY A 256 6.30 16.03 -3.64
N LEU A 257 5.71 15.27 -2.70
CA LEU A 257 6.29 15.07 -1.37
C LEU A 257 7.69 14.44 -1.44
N ILE A 258 7.88 13.48 -2.35
CA ILE A 258 9.18 12.81 -2.53
C ILE A 258 10.30 13.78 -2.98
N ARG A 259 9.94 14.89 -3.63
CA ARG A 259 10.90 15.92 -4.08
C ARG A 259 11.37 16.84 -2.95
N GLN A 260 10.81 16.69 -1.73
CA GLN A 260 11.19 17.48 -0.56
C GLN A 260 12.41 16.92 0.18
N PHE A 261 13.08 15.90 -0.38
CA PHE A 261 14.29 15.29 0.18
C PHE A 261 15.48 15.29 -0.82
N PRO A 262 15.80 16.44 -1.45
CA PRO A 262 16.80 16.50 -2.51
C PRO A 262 18.23 16.18 -2.03
N ASP A 263 18.48 16.31 -0.72
CA ASP A 263 19.75 15.97 -0.09
C ASP A 263 19.99 14.46 0.05
N LEU A 264 18.93 13.65 -0.08
CA LEU A 264 18.97 12.20 0.04
C LEU A 264 18.87 11.52 -1.32
N PHE A 265 17.87 11.92 -2.12
CA PHE A 265 17.57 11.31 -3.40
C PHE A 265 17.16 12.34 -4.45
N GLU A 266 17.59 12.09 -5.68
CA GLU A 266 17.10 12.74 -6.89
C GLU A 266 16.05 11.85 -7.55
N VAL A 267 14.93 12.43 -7.98
CA VAL A 267 13.91 11.72 -8.76
C VAL A 267 14.33 11.71 -10.22
N GLU A 268 14.88 10.59 -10.70
CA GLU A 268 15.28 10.42 -12.10
C GLU A 268 14.06 10.34 -13.01
N GLN A 269 13.07 9.52 -12.62
CA GLN A 269 11.86 9.30 -13.39
C GLN A 269 10.65 9.21 -12.47
N ALA A 270 9.51 9.68 -12.95
CA ALA A 270 8.25 9.63 -12.22
C ALA A 270 7.10 9.26 -13.16
N TRP A 271 6.30 8.30 -12.75
CA TRP A 271 5.10 7.88 -13.48
C TRP A 271 3.88 8.01 -12.59
N THR A 272 2.71 8.05 -13.22
CA THR A 272 1.45 8.14 -12.50
C THR A 272 0.41 7.30 -13.21
N TRP A 273 -0.11 6.32 -12.49
CA TRP A 273 -1.26 5.53 -12.89
C TRP A 273 -2.52 6.21 -12.40
N SER A 274 -3.52 6.32 -13.27
CA SER A 274 -4.82 6.86 -12.89
C SER A 274 -5.41 6.08 -11.73
N GLY A 275 -6.05 6.76 -10.78
CA GLY A 275 -6.82 6.13 -9.73
C GLY A 275 -7.94 5.23 -10.25
N ALA A 276 -8.35 5.40 -11.52
CA ALA A 276 -9.31 4.49 -12.17
C ALA A 276 -8.84 3.04 -12.16
N HIS A 277 -7.52 2.78 -12.23
CA HIS A 277 -7.00 1.42 -12.12
C HIS A 277 -7.22 0.86 -10.72
N TYR A 278 -6.91 1.62 -9.66
CA TYR A 278 -7.12 1.16 -8.30
C TYR A 278 -8.61 0.99 -7.99
N ALA A 279 -9.45 1.89 -8.51
CA ALA A 279 -10.89 1.77 -8.38
C ALA A 279 -11.42 0.50 -9.03
N ARG A 280 -10.89 0.13 -10.20
CA ARG A 280 -11.24 -1.14 -10.85
C ARG A 280 -10.76 -2.33 -10.02
N THR A 281 -9.51 -2.32 -9.54
CA THR A 281 -8.97 -3.36 -8.66
C THR A 281 -9.85 -3.60 -7.43
N ALA A 282 -10.27 -2.53 -6.75
CA ALA A 282 -11.13 -2.63 -5.58
C ALA A 282 -12.53 -3.19 -5.92
N ASN A 283 -13.09 -2.85 -7.09
CA ASN A 283 -14.36 -3.43 -7.55
C ASN A 283 -14.21 -4.92 -7.93
N ASP A 284 -13.08 -5.33 -8.53
CA ASP A 284 -12.81 -6.72 -8.85
C ASP A 284 -12.66 -7.56 -7.57
N TRP A 285 -11.95 -7.06 -6.55
CA TRP A 285 -11.87 -7.69 -5.23
C TRP A 285 -13.25 -7.83 -4.56
N LEU A 286 -14.06 -6.78 -4.63
CA LEU A 286 -15.43 -6.80 -4.12
C LEU A 286 -16.29 -7.85 -4.86
N ALA A 287 -16.18 -7.91 -6.18
CA ALA A 287 -16.89 -8.90 -6.99
C ALA A 287 -16.42 -10.33 -6.67
N ASN A 288 -15.13 -10.54 -6.39
CA ASN A 288 -14.60 -11.84 -5.98
C ASN A 288 -15.14 -12.26 -4.61
N MET A 289 -15.17 -11.32 -3.66
CA MET A 289 -15.77 -11.52 -2.34
C MET A 289 -17.24 -11.90 -2.45
N ASP A 290 -18.00 -11.25 -3.35
CA ASP A 290 -19.42 -11.54 -3.57
C ASP A 290 -19.67 -12.89 -4.23
N ARG A 291 -18.87 -13.24 -5.24
CA ARG A 291 -18.98 -14.56 -5.89
C ARG A 291 -18.69 -15.71 -4.94
N ASN A 292 -17.89 -15.47 -3.91
CA ASN A 292 -17.47 -16.48 -2.92
C ASN A 292 -18.04 -16.20 -1.51
N ALA A 293 -19.16 -15.49 -1.43
CA ALA A 293 -19.71 -15.00 -0.16
C ALA A 293 -19.94 -16.11 0.88
N GLU A 294 -20.31 -17.32 0.47
CA GLU A 294 -20.50 -18.45 1.37
C GLU A 294 -19.19 -18.85 2.07
N ARG A 295 -18.10 -19.00 1.31
CA ARG A 295 -16.80 -19.36 1.87
C ARG A 295 -16.23 -18.23 2.73
N VAL A 296 -16.36 -16.98 2.27
CA VAL A 296 -15.97 -15.79 3.05
C VAL A 296 -16.73 -15.74 4.38
N ALA A 297 -18.03 -16.05 4.40
CA ALA A 297 -18.82 -16.06 5.62
C ALA A 297 -18.38 -17.17 6.60
N VAL A 298 -17.87 -18.30 6.12
CA VAL A 298 -17.26 -19.32 6.98
C VAL A 298 -15.97 -18.78 7.60
N LEU A 299 -15.04 -18.27 6.79
CA LEU A 299 -13.76 -17.73 7.26
C LEU A 299 -13.94 -16.58 8.26
N MET A 300 -14.89 -15.68 7.99
CA MET A 300 -15.21 -14.56 8.89
C MET A 300 -15.77 -15.05 10.23
N ARG A 301 -16.56 -16.13 10.25
CA ARG A 301 -17.05 -16.74 11.50
C ARG A 301 -15.95 -17.47 12.27
N GLU A 302 -15.05 -18.14 11.57
CA GLU A 302 -13.90 -18.81 12.19
C GLU A 302 -12.93 -17.80 12.81
N THR A 303 -12.74 -16.65 12.16
CA THR A 303 -11.79 -15.62 12.61
C THR A 303 -12.41 -14.68 13.66
N TYR A 304 -13.59 -14.11 13.37
CA TYR A 304 -14.19 -13.05 14.19
C TYR A 304 -15.39 -13.52 15.04
N GLY A 305 -15.80 -14.78 14.93
CA GLY A 305 -16.88 -15.35 15.74
C GLY A 305 -18.18 -14.56 15.63
N ARG A 306 -18.60 -13.95 16.74
CA ARG A 306 -19.87 -13.19 16.85
C ARG A 306 -19.87 -11.91 16.03
N ASP A 307 -18.70 -11.35 15.75
CA ASP A 307 -18.54 -10.11 14.99
C ASP A 307 -18.35 -10.35 13.48
N ALA A 308 -18.45 -11.59 13.01
CA ALA A 308 -18.25 -11.95 11.60
C ALA A 308 -19.07 -11.09 10.64
N ALA A 309 -20.37 -10.94 10.89
CA ALA A 309 -21.25 -10.15 10.04
C ALA A 309 -20.85 -8.67 10.00
N LEU A 310 -20.33 -8.14 11.12
CA LEU A 310 -19.85 -6.77 11.22
C LEU A 310 -18.58 -6.59 10.38
N TRP A 311 -17.60 -7.47 10.55
CA TRP A 311 -16.35 -7.42 9.80
C TRP A 311 -16.53 -7.62 8.30
N THR A 312 -17.43 -8.52 7.87
CA THR A 312 -17.79 -8.65 6.45
C THR A 312 -18.29 -7.32 5.88
N ARG A 313 -19.12 -6.57 6.62
CA ARG A 313 -19.59 -5.24 6.17
C ARG A 313 -18.47 -4.21 6.12
N ARG A 314 -17.54 -4.26 7.07
CA ARG A 314 -16.37 -3.36 7.09
C ARG A 314 -15.44 -3.59 5.90
N TRP A 315 -15.12 -4.84 5.59
CA TRP A 315 -14.34 -5.21 4.40
C TRP A 315 -15.04 -4.81 3.11
N ARG A 316 -16.35 -5.02 3.02
CA ARG A 316 -17.14 -4.56 1.87
C ARG A 316 -17.06 -3.05 1.70
N ARG A 317 -17.23 -2.29 2.79
CA ARG A 317 -17.12 -0.83 2.77
C ARG A 317 -15.71 -0.38 2.41
N PHE A 318 -14.68 -1.06 2.88
CA PHE A 318 -13.30 -0.75 2.53
C PHE A 318 -13.11 -0.78 1.01
N TYR A 319 -13.52 -1.85 0.32
CA TYR A 319 -13.44 -1.92 -1.13
C TYR A 319 -14.27 -0.82 -1.83
N LEU A 320 -15.48 -0.54 -1.35
CA LEU A 320 -16.32 0.53 -1.89
C LEU A 320 -15.70 1.92 -1.68
N ALA A 321 -15.08 2.16 -0.53
CA ALA A 321 -14.46 3.43 -0.18
C ALA A 321 -13.19 3.66 -0.99
N THR A 322 -12.35 2.64 -1.15
CA THR A 322 -11.19 2.67 -2.04
C THR A 322 -11.63 2.92 -3.49
N ALA A 323 -12.68 2.24 -3.96
CA ALA A 323 -13.22 2.46 -5.30
C ALA A 323 -13.75 3.88 -5.51
N GLY A 324 -14.49 4.43 -4.54
CA GLY A 324 -15.01 5.80 -4.60
C GLY A 324 -13.91 6.85 -4.52
N LEU A 325 -12.91 6.67 -3.65
CA LEU A 325 -11.79 7.59 -3.47
C LEU A 325 -10.95 7.69 -4.74
N PHE A 326 -10.44 6.56 -5.23
CA PHE A 326 -9.57 6.53 -6.40
C PHE A 326 -10.33 6.69 -7.72
N GLY A 327 -11.63 6.37 -7.76
CA GLY A 327 -12.48 6.61 -8.93
C GLY A 327 -12.91 8.07 -9.09
N ASN A 328 -12.78 8.87 -8.03
CA ASN A 328 -13.24 10.24 -8.01
C ASN A 328 -12.53 11.14 -9.04
N ASP A 329 -13.27 12.05 -9.66
CA ASP A 329 -12.79 12.91 -10.76
C ASP A 329 -12.13 12.13 -11.91
N GLY A 330 -12.60 10.90 -12.17
CA GLY A 330 -12.03 10.01 -13.18
C GLY A 330 -10.60 9.52 -12.86
N GLY A 331 -10.24 9.47 -11.57
CA GLY A 331 -8.93 9.01 -11.11
C GLY A 331 -7.80 10.01 -11.27
N ARG A 332 -8.11 11.30 -11.43
CA ARG A 332 -7.12 12.38 -11.54
C ARG A 332 -6.68 12.95 -10.20
N THR A 333 -7.54 12.89 -9.19
CA THR A 333 -7.28 13.53 -7.88
C THR A 333 -6.42 12.62 -7.01
N TRP A 334 -6.87 11.40 -6.78
CA TRP A 334 -6.10 10.34 -6.15
C TRP A 334 -5.64 9.36 -7.21
N ALA A 335 -4.36 9.02 -7.17
CA ALA A 335 -3.68 8.24 -8.19
C ALA A 335 -2.62 7.35 -7.52
N VAL A 336 -1.96 6.52 -8.31
CA VAL A 336 -0.78 5.77 -7.86
C VAL A 336 0.43 6.33 -8.55
N SER A 337 1.46 6.67 -7.79
CA SER A 337 2.68 7.28 -8.31
C SER A 337 3.86 6.36 -8.12
N HIS A 338 4.70 6.31 -9.15
CA HIS A 338 5.94 5.58 -9.17
C HIS A 338 7.10 6.56 -9.27
N TYR A 339 8.14 6.33 -8.49
CA TYR A 339 9.33 7.14 -8.50
C TYR A 339 10.57 6.26 -8.57
N LEU A 340 11.39 6.47 -9.59
CA LEU A 340 12.75 5.94 -9.64
C LEU A 340 13.69 7.00 -9.07
N LEU A 341 14.41 6.62 -8.02
CA LEU A 341 15.24 7.48 -7.21
C LEU A 341 16.70 7.06 -7.31
N LYS A 342 17.55 8.06 -7.53
CA LYS A 342 19.00 7.93 -7.46
C LYS A 342 19.51 8.58 -6.18
N PRO A 343 20.46 7.96 -5.45
CA PRO A 343 21.14 8.63 -4.35
C PRO A 343 21.69 9.99 -4.81
N ALA A 344 21.39 11.05 -4.06
CA ALA A 344 21.95 12.36 -4.35
C ALA A 344 23.48 12.27 -4.31
N GLY A 345 24.15 12.79 -5.34
CA GLY A 345 25.61 12.76 -5.43
C GLY A 345 26.24 13.46 -4.22
N GLU A 346 27.36 12.93 -3.71
CA GLU A 346 28.19 13.67 -2.76
C GLU A 346 28.83 14.85 -3.52
N GLY A 347 28.19 16.02 -3.46
CA GLY A 347 28.61 17.20 -4.19
C GLY A 347 28.18 18.49 -3.51
N LEU A 348 29.04 18.98 -2.61
CA LEU A 348 29.30 20.39 -2.29
C LEU A 348 28.10 21.29 -1.96
N SER A 349 27.63 21.25 -0.70
CA SER A 349 27.54 22.45 0.15
C SER A 349 27.35 22.07 1.61
#